data_AF-A0AA43F004-F1
#
_entry.id   AF-A0AA43F004-F1
#
_cell.length_a   1.000
_cell.length_b   1.000
_cell.length_c   1.000
_cell.angle_alpha   90.00
_cell.angle_beta   90.00
_cell.angle_gamma   90.00
#
_symmetry.space_group_name_H-M   'P 1'
#
loop_
_entity.id
_entity.type
_entity.pdbx_description
1 polymer ?
#
loop_
_entity_poly.entity_id
_entity_poly.type
_entity_poly.pdbx_seq_one_letter_code
_entity_poly.pdbx_strand_id
1 'polypeptide(L)'
;MPPRGSRLACTLKTVDGCHGSFDVTPGEQPNSVAEVTPVKWDKQPEKPVQEGAFTVIGDLGMTGQVVLINSYQWKALNDAKLEKFFYAAMLWGKSPFKVIEDAQLILKRAK
;
A
#
# COMPACT_ATOMS: atom_id res chain seq x y z
N MET A 1 15.42 0.11 14.50
CA MET A 1 14.00 0.11 14.95
C MET A 1 13.35 -1.09 14.29
N PRO A 2 12.74 -2.03 15.04
CA PRO A 2 12.08 -3.18 14.43
C PRO A 2 10.84 -2.74 13.63
N PRO A 3 10.37 -3.53 12.65
CA PRO A 3 9.10 -3.26 11.99
C PRO A 3 7.95 -3.30 13.01
N ARG A 4 6.91 -2.49 12.77
CA ARG A 4 5.69 -2.38 13.60
C ARG A 4 4.77 -3.60 13.52
N GLY A 5 4.95 -4.44 12.50
CA GLY A 5 4.15 -5.63 12.32
C GLY A 5 4.87 -6.68 11.50
N SER A 6 4.32 -7.89 11.54
CA SER A 6 4.82 -9.06 10.83
C SER A 6 4.40 -9.05 9.36
N ARG A 7 3.25 -8.43 9.03
CA ARG A 7 2.81 -8.19 7.65
C ARG A 7 1.90 -6.98 7.53
N LEU A 8 1.78 -6.44 6.32
CA LEU A 8 0.77 -5.48 5.93
C LEU A 8 -0.28 -6.23 5.11
N ALA A 9 -1.52 -6.26 5.61
CA ALA A 9 -2.66 -6.77 4.85
C ALA A 9 -3.21 -5.64 3.97
N CYS A 10 -3.31 -5.90 2.67
CA CYS A 10 -3.70 -4.93 1.67
C CYS A 10 -4.93 -5.42 0.91
N THR A 11 -5.89 -4.52 0.71
CA THR A 11 -7.04 -4.78 -0.17
C THR A 11 -7.22 -3.65 -1.15
N LEU A 12 -7.54 -3.98 -2.40
CA LEU A 12 -7.86 -3.04 -3.46
C LEU A 12 -9.29 -3.30 -3.93
N LYS A 13 -10.02 -2.23 -4.18
CA LYS A 13 -11.35 -2.28 -4.80
C LYS A 13 -11.33 -1.50 -6.09
N THR A 14 -11.83 -2.09 -7.16
CA THR A 14 -11.92 -1.44 -8.48
C THR A 14 -13.31 -0.83 -8.73
N VAL A 15 -13.40 0.05 -9.73
CA VAL A 15 -14.65 0.75 -10.08
C VAL A 15 -15.75 -0.20 -10.57
N ASP A 16 -15.40 -1.32 -11.19
CA ASP A 16 -16.29 -2.43 -11.58
C ASP A 16 -16.60 -3.40 -10.42
N GLY A 17 -16.16 -3.07 -9.20
CA GLY A 17 -16.48 -3.82 -7.97
C GLY A 17 -15.74 -5.13 -7.82
N CYS A 18 -14.53 -5.26 -8.40
CA CYS A 18 -13.62 -6.36 -8.10
C CYS A 18 -12.84 -6.06 -6.83
N HIS A 19 -12.55 -7.10 -6.05
CA HIS A 19 -11.80 -7.04 -4.81
C HIS A 19 -10.52 -7.84 -4.95
N GLY A 20 -9.40 -7.16 -4.76
CA GLY A 20 -8.07 -7.74 -4.76
C GLY A 20 -7.52 -7.74 -3.34
N SER A 21 -6.83 -8.80 -2.96
CA SER A 21 -6.11 -8.87 -1.69
C SER A 21 -4.67 -9.31 -1.91
N PHE A 22 -3.75 -8.76 -1.11
CA PHE A 22 -2.35 -9.14 -1.11
C PHE A 22 -1.72 -8.78 0.23
N ASP A 23 -0.59 -9.42 0.53
CA ASP A 23 0.20 -9.15 1.71
C ASP A 23 1.56 -8.55 1.33
N VAL A 24 2.11 -7.75 2.23
CA VAL A 24 3.48 -7.23 2.14
C VAL A 24 4.24 -7.56 3.42
N THR A 25 5.44 -8.12 3.28
CA THR A 25 6.30 -8.48 4.42
C THR A 25 7.45 -7.47 4.57
N PRO A 26 7.79 -7.09 5.81
CA PRO A 26 8.92 -6.20 6.05
C PRO A 26 10.24 -6.91 5.70
N GLY A 27 11.21 -6.15 5.19
CA GLY A 27 12.56 -6.66 4.99
C GLY A 27 13.38 -6.69 6.28
N GLU A 28 14.63 -7.17 6.19
CA GLU A 28 15.55 -7.17 7.33
C GLU A 28 16.13 -5.78 7.60
N GLN A 29 16.29 -4.98 6.55
CA GLN A 29 16.85 -3.63 6.66
C GLN A 29 15.78 -2.60 7.03
N PRO A 30 16.10 -1.58 7.84
CA PRO A 30 15.17 -0.51 8.15
C PRO A 30 14.54 0.11 6.91
N ASN A 31 13.22 0.32 6.94
CA ASN A 31 12.46 0.93 5.86
C ASN A 31 12.52 0.16 4.52
N SER A 32 12.59 -1.18 4.59
CA SER A 32 12.60 -2.06 3.42
C SER A 32 11.42 -3.03 3.42
N VAL A 33 11.13 -3.57 2.23
CA VAL A 33 10.11 -4.60 1.99
C VAL A 33 10.83 -5.82 1.44
N ALA A 34 10.58 -7.00 2.03
CA ALA A 34 11.12 -8.27 1.53
C ALA A 34 10.29 -8.75 0.34
N GLU A 35 8.98 -8.89 0.54
CA GLU A 35 8.08 -9.48 -0.44
C GLU A 35 6.77 -8.70 -0.54
N VAL A 36 6.25 -8.62 -1.77
CA VAL A 36 4.88 -8.20 -2.07
C VAL A 36 4.25 -9.37 -2.81
N THR A 37 3.26 -10.03 -2.20
CA THR A 37 2.61 -11.16 -2.86
C THR A 37 1.77 -10.67 -4.05
N PRO A 38 1.57 -11.48 -5.10
CA PRO A 38 0.66 -11.14 -6.18
C PRO A 38 -0.75 -10.86 -5.68
N VAL A 39 -1.44 -9.89 -6.29
CA VAL A 39 -2.82 -9.57 -5.94
C VAL A 39 -3.74 -10.71 -6.36
N LYS A 40 -4.43 -11.28 -5.38
CA LYS A 40 -5.48 -12.29 -5.57
C LYS A 40 -6.80 -11.56 -5.73
N TRP A 41 -7.32 -11.59 -6.95
CA TRP A 41 -8.61 -11.00 -7.30
C TRP A 41 -9.73 -12.02 -7.18
N ASP A 42 -10.90 -11.57 -6.70
CA ASP A 42 -12.15 -12.33 -6.75
C ASP A 42 -12.61 -12.59 -8.20
N LYS A 43 -12.42 -11.59 -9.06
CA LYS A 43 -12.65 -11.59 -10.50
C LYS A 43 -11.64 -10.64 -11.16
N GLN A 44 -11.25 -10.93 -12.40
CA GLN A 44 -10.28 -10.11 -13.11
C GLN A 44 -10.81 -8.68 -13.31
N PRO A 45 -10.10 -7.64 -12.84
CA PRO A 45 -10.55 -6.26 -13.00
C PRO A 45 -10.35 -5.77 -14.43
N GLU A 46 -11.36 -5.08 -14.97
CA GLU A 46 -11.31 -4.39 -16.26
C GLU A 46 -11.18 -2.88 -16.08
N LYS A 47 -11.63 -2.37 -14.93
CA LYS A 47 -11.54 -0.95 -14.58
C LYS A 47 -10.44 -0.68 -13.54
N PRO A 48 -9.94 0.58 -13.47
CA PRO A 48 -8.94 0.96 -12.49
C PRO A 48 -9.40 0.76 -11.04
N VAL A 49 -8.42 0.73 -10.15
CA VAL A 49 -8.63 0.74 -8.69
C VAL A 49 -9.30 2.05 -8.27
N GLN A 50 -10.37 1.91 -7.50
CA GLN A 50 -11.14 3.00 -6.89
C GLN A 50 -10.64 3.35 -5.50
N GLU A 51 -10.27 2.34 -4.70
CA GLU A 51 -9.86 2.49 -3.31
C GLU A 51 -8.85 1.41 -2.92
N GLY A 52 -7.92 1.76 -2.03
CA GLY A 52 -7.04 0.81 -1.35
C GLY A 52 -7.14 0.95 0.16
N ALA A 53 -7.20 -0.18 0.87
CA ALA A 53 -7.16 -0.25 2.32
C ALA A 53 -5.93 -1.05 2.78
N PHE A 54 -5.23 -0.52 3.78
CA PHE A 54 -3.96 -1.06 4.24
C PHE A 54 -3.94 -1.12 5.76
N THR A 55 -3.66 -2.30 6.32
CA THR A 55 -3.66 -2.52 7.77
C THR A 55 -2.43 -3.29 8.19
N VAL A 56 -1.73 -2.77 9.20
CA VAL A 56 -0.59 -3.48 9.78
C VAL A 56 -1.12 -4.61 10.66
N ILE A 57 -0.60 -5.81 10.46
CA ILE A 57 -0.82 -6.95 11.34
C ILE A 57 0.44 -7.15 12.16
N GLY A 58 0.30 -7.02 13.48
CA GLY A 58 1.34 -7.33 14.45
C GLY A 58 1.22 -8.75 14.98
N ASP A 59 2.09 -9.10 15.92
CA ASP A 59 2.18 -10.47 16.48
C ASP A 59 0.90 -10.90 17.21
N LEU A 60 0.14 -9.94 17.75
CA LEU A 60 -1.13 -10.18 18.43
C LEU A 60 -2.37 -9.99 17.52
N GLY A 61 -2.17 -9.83 16.22
CA GLY A 61 -3.24 -9.62 15.23
C GLY A 61 -3.28 -8.21 14.65
N MET A 62 -4.44 -7.82 14.12
CA MET A 62 -4.61 -6.51 13.48
C MET A 62 -4.40 -5.37 14.48
N THR A 63 -3.57 -4.39 14.13
CA THR A 63 -3.25 -3.27 15.03
C THR A 63 -4.34 -2.20 15.10
N GLY A 64 -5.45 -2.37 14.37
CA GLY A 64 -6.55 -1.41 14.27
C GLY A 64 -6.24 -0.17 13.41
N GLN A 65 -4.98 0.03 13.02
CA GLN A 65 -4.59 1.13 12.14
C GLN A 65 -4.88 0.77 10.68
N VAL A 66 -5.93 1.40 10.12
CA VAL A 66 -6.30 1.29 8.71
C VAL A 66 -5.96 2.59 8.00
N VAL A 67 -5.17 2.51 6.93
CA VAL A 67 -4.97 3.61 5.99
C VAL A 67 -5.80 3.33 4.75
N LEU A 68 -6.74 4.24 4.47
CA LEU A 68 -7.54 4.25 3.26
C LEU A 68 -6.97 5.28 2.29
N ILE A 69 -6.85 4.90 1.02
CA ILE A 69 -6.46 5.81 -0.05
C ILE A 69 -7.47 5.72 -1.19
N ASN A 70 -7.75 6.86 -1.81
CA ASN A 70 -8.65 6.93 -2.96
C ASN A 70 -7.92 6.62 -4.28
N SER A 71 -8.69 6.57 -5.37
CA SER A 71 -8.20 6.27 -6.73
C SER A 71 -7.07 7.20 -7.17
N TYR A 72 -7.15 8.50 -6.87
CA TYR A 72 -6.13 9.48 -7.24
C TYR A 72 -4.81 9.24 -6.50
N GLN A 73 -4.87 8.95 -5.20
CA GLN A 73 -3.69 8.66 -4.39
C GLN A 73 -3.04 7.34 -4.80
N TRP A 74 -3.84 6.29 -5.00
CA TRP A 74 -3.34 4.99 -5.47
C TRP A 74 -2.72 5.08 -6.86
N LYS A 75 -3.38 5.79 -7.78
CA LYS A 75 -2.83 6.04 -9.11
C LYS A 75 -1.52 6.81 -9.03
N ALA A 76 -1.43 7.83 -8.18
CA ALA A 76 -0.20 8.58 -8.01
C ALA A 76 0.96 7.70 -7.52
N LEU A 77 0.71 6.82 -6.54
CA LEU A 77 1.70 5.86 -6.05
C LEU A 77 2.16 4.90 -7.16
N ASN A 78 1.24 4.37 -7.97
CA ASN A 78 1.58 3.46 -9.07
C ASN A 78 2.37 4.16 -10.19
N ASP A 79 1.88 5.30 -10.66
CA ASP A 79 2.51 6.02 -11.76
C ASP A 79 3.92 6.52 -11.36
N ALA A 80 4.12 6.88 -10.09
CA ALA A 80 5.42 7.28 -9.54
C ALA A 80 6.31 6.10 -9.10
N LYS A 81 5.80 4.86 -9.14
CA LYS A 81 6.48 3.63 -8.66
C LYS A 81 6.93 3.72 -7.20
N LEU A 82 6.11 4.33 -6.35
CA LEU A 82 6.40 4.57 -4.92
C LEU A 82 5.66 3.64 -3.96
N GLU A 83 4.98 2.61 -4.45
CA GLU A 83 4.18 1.69 -3.65
C GLU A 83 5.03 0.96 -2.59
N LYS A 84 6.22 0.50 -2.96
CA LYS A 84 7.14 -0.15 -2.00
C LYS A 84 7.56 0.78 -0.87
N PHE A 85 7.78 2.07 -1.16
CA PHE A 85 8.12 3.06 -0.13
C PHE A 85 6.92 3.37 0.77
N PHE A 86 5.71 3.36 0.22
CA PHE A 86 4.48 3.49 0.98
C PHE A 86 4.28 2.30 1.94
N TYR A 87 4.46 1.07 1.47
CA TYR A 87 4.39 -0.13 2.32
C TYR A 87 5.47 -0.13 3.39
N ALA A 88 6.70 0.24 3.04
CA ALA A 88 7.78 0.39 4.01
C ALA A 88 7.44 1.45 5.07
N ALA A 89 6.86 2.59 4.68
CA ALA A 89 6.46 3.61 5.64
C ALA A 89 5.43 3.07 6.64
N MET A 90 4.44 2.32 6.18
CA MET A 90 3.45 1.65 7.04
C MET A 90 4.10 0.64 7.99
N LEU A 91 4.91 -0.27 7.45
CA LEU A 91 5.53 -1.36 8.22
C LEU A 91 6.58 -0.86 9.21
N TRP A 92 7.30 0.22 8.92
CA TRP A 92 8.38 0.73 9.77
C TRP A 92 8.00 1.97 10.57
N GLY A 93 6.72 2.34 10.57
CA GLY A 93 6.20 3.40 11.41
C GLY A 93 6.56 4.82 10.99
N LYS A 94 6.88 5.03 9.71
CA LYS A 94 7.00 6.36 9.12
C LYS A 94 5.63 6.85 8.62
N SER A 95 5.58 8.07 8.09
CA SER A 95 4.35 8.64 7.54
C SER A 95 4.10 8.11 6.11
N PRO A 96 3.06 7.28 5.88
CA PRO A 96 2.67 6.86 4.53
C PRO A 96 2.12 8.03 3.69
N PHE A 97 1.50 9.02 4.33
CA PHE A 97 0.94 10.19 3.66
C PHE A 97 2.00 11.06 3.00
N LYS A 98 3.19 11.16 3.60
CA LYS A 98 4.32 11.87 2.99
C LYS A 98 4.73 11.22 1.66
N VAL A 99 4.71 9.90 1.57
CA VAL A 99 5.01 9.17 0.32
C VAL A 99 3.95 9.46 -0.76
N ILE A 100 2.68 9.57 -0.37
CA ILE A 100 1.59 9.95 -1.28
C ILE A 100 1.79 11.38 -1.79
N GLU A 101 2.14 12.32 -0.92
CA GLU A 101 2.43 13.71 -1.28
C GLU A 101 3.61 13.79 -2.26
N ASP A 102 4.70 13.08 -1.97
CA ASP A 102 5.88 13.00 -2.84
C ASP A 102 5.50 12.44 -4.23
N ALA A 103 4.68 11.38 -4.28
CA ALA A 103 4.19 10.81 -5.53
C ALA A 103 3.38 11.83 -6.36
N GLN A 104 2.48 12.58 -5.71
CA GLN A 104 1.70 13.61 -6.38
C GLN A 104 2.57 14.78 -6.87
N LEU A 105 3.58 15.17 -6.11
CA LEU A 105 4.51 16.25 -6.51
C LEU A 105 5.36 15.85 -7.71
N ILE A 106 5.87 14.62 -7.74
CA ILE A 106 6.63 14.08 -8.88
C ILE A 106 5.78 14.14 -10.15
N LEU A 107 4.53 13.68 -10.09
CA LEU A 107 3.64 13.66 -11.25
C LEU A 107 3.20 15.05 -11.69
N LYS A 108 3.03 16.00 -10.76
CA LYS A 108 2.76 17.40 -11.11
C LYS A 108 3.93 18.07 -11.83
N ARG A 109 5.18 17.72 -11.50
CA ARG A 109 6.39 18.27 -12.12
C ARG A 109 6.75 17.61 -13.45
N ALA A 110 6.23 16.41 -13.71
CA ALA A 110 6.44 15.69 -14.96
C ALA A 110 5.48 16.14 -16.09
N LYS A 111 4.51 17.01 -15.78
CA LYS A 111 3.65 17.72 -16.74
C LYS A 111 4.20 19.11 -17.02
#